data_AF-A0A8X6HY69-F1
#
_entry.id   AF-A0A8X6HY69-F1
#
_cell.length_a   1.000
_cell.length_b   1.000
_cell.length_c   1.000
_cell.angle_alpha   90.00
_cell.angle_beta   90.00
_cell.angle_gamma   90.00
#
_symmetry.space_group_name_H-M   'P 1'
#
loop_
_entity.id
_entity.type
_entity.pdbx_description
1 polymer ?
#
loop_
_entity_poly.entity_id
_entity_poly.type
_entity_poly.pdbx_seq_one_letter_code
_entity_poly.pdbx_strand_id
1 'polypeptide(L)'
;MNSQSQCNLACSDSILRSKFGGVYASDELPRTLTGYSCFIVNLDSRAKPGSHWVALAFRNNTCFYFCSFASVPKKGKILNFIKQNSQKLMWNKCR
;
A
#
# COMPACT_ATOMS: atom_id res chain seq x y z
N MET A 1 -3.46 -15.81 -0.18
CA MET A 1 -3.83 -14.79 0.83
C MET A 1 -4.86 -13.87 0.21
N ASN A 2 -6.05 -13.75 0.80
CA ASN A 2 -7.13 -12.91 0.24
C ASN A 2 -7.15 -11.51 0.90
N SER A 3 -7.85 -10.55 0.29
CA SER A 3 -7.95 -9.17 0.79
C SER A 3 -8.64 -9.08 2.15
N GLN A 4 -9.65 -9.92 2.41
CA GLN A 4 -10.41 -9.92 3.65
C GLN A 4 -9.55 -10.29 4.87
N SER A 5 -8.72 -11.33 4.77
CA SER A 5 -7.83 -11.74 5.85
C SER A 5 -6.83 -10.65 6.21
N GLN A 6 -6.28 -9.95 5.22
CA GLN A 6 -5.35 -8.84 5.43
C GLN A 6 -6.03 -7.64 6.10
N CYS A 7 -7.26 -7.34 5.68
CA CYS A 7 -8.05 -6.27 6.29
C CYS A 7 -8.36 -6.59 7.76
N ASN A 8 -8.82 -7.81 8.04
CA ASN A 8 -9.14 -8.24 9.41
C ASN A 8 -7.91 -8.18 10.33
N LEU A 9 -6.76 -8.66 9.85
CA LEU A 9 -5.52 -8.62 10.63
C LEU A 9 -5.08 -7.18 10.91
N ALA A 10 -5.07 -6.32 9.90
CA ALA A 10 -4.70 -4.92 10.05
C ALA A 10 -5.64 -4.14 10.97
N CYS A 11 -6.95 -4.42 10.91
CA CYS A 11 -7.96 -3.80 11.78
C CYS A 11 -7.91 -4.34 13.21
N SER A 12 -7.37 -5.53 13.45
CA SER A 12 -7.20 -6.09 14.80
C SER A 12 -6.05 -5.46 15.58
N ASP A 13 -5.09 -4.83 14.88
CA ASP A 13 -3.97 -4.13 15.51
C ASP A 13 -4.39 -2.73 16.00
N SER A 14 -4.21 -2.46 17.30
CA SER A 14 -4.69 -1.24 17.94
C SER A 14 -4.01 0.04 17.44
N ILE A 15 -2.77 -0.06 16.97
CA ILE A 15 -1.99 1.06 16.46
C ILE A 15 -2.38 1.32 15.00
N LEU A 16 -2.32 0.27 14.19
CA LEU A 16 -2.54 0.33 12.76
C LEU A 16 -3.99 0.70 12.42
N ARG A 17 -4.98 0.21 13.16
CA ARG A 17 -6.41 0.46 12.91
C ARG A 17 -6.76 1.94 12.71
N SER A 18 -6.15 2.84 13.48
CA SER A 18 -6.41 4.28 13.38
C SER A 18 -5.80 4.96 12.14
N LYS A 19 -4.87 4.28 11.47
CA LYS A 19 -4.12 4.79 10.31
C LYS A 19 -4.39 4.00 9.03
N PHE A 20 -5.03 2.84 9.14
CA PHE A 20 -5.22 1.90 8.06
C PHE A 20 -6.38 2.31 7.15
N GLY A 21 -6.07 2.65 5.91
CA GLY A 21 -7.03 3.07 4.89
C GLY A 21 -7.61 1.93 4.08
N GLY A 22 -7.13 0.69 4.28
CA GLY A 22 -7.70 -0.52 3.68
C GLY A 22 -6.75 -1.32 2.80
N VAL A 23 -7.34 -2.33 2.17
CA VAL A 23 -6.69 -3.27 1.24
C VAL A 23 -7.25 -3.05 -0.16
N TYR A 24 -6.40 -2.74 -1.13
CA TYR A 24 -6.83 -2.37 -2.49
C TYR A 24 -6.12 -3.17 -3.56
N ALA A 25 -6.78 -3.38 -4.71
CA ALA A 25 -6.09 -3.71 -5.93
C ALA A 25 -5.35 -2.49 -6.52
N SER A 26 -4.38 -2.71 -7.41
CA SER A 26 -3.57 -1.64 -8.00
C SER A 26 -4.38 -0.56 -8.71
N ASP A 27 -5.59 -0.90 -9.17
CA ASP A 27 -6.52 -0.04 -9.90
C ASP A 27 -7.68 0.52 -9.07
N GLU A 28 -7.75 0.16 -7.79
CA GLU A 28 -8.81 0.60 -6.89
C GLU A 28 -8.29 1.51 -5.77
N LEU A 29 -7.02 1.92 -5.83
CA LEU A 29 -6.47 2.91 -4.90
C LEU A 29 -7.31 4.20 -4.90
N PRO A 30 -7.52 4.82 -3.73
CA PRO A 30 -8.27 6.07 -3.64
C PRO A 30 -7.53 7.18 -4.40
N ARG A 31 -8.28 8.19 -4.86
CA ARG A 31 -7.68 9.33 -5.60
C ARG A 31 -6.87 10.25 -4.69
N THR A 32 -7.24 10.35 -3.42
CA THR A 32 -6.63 11.22 -2.41
C THR A 32 -6.54 10.50 -1.07
N LEU A 33 -5.56 10.88 -0.23
CA LEU A 33 -5.48 10.40 1.15
C LEU A 33 -6.56 11.05 2.01
N THR A 34 -7.48 10.25 2.56
CA THR A 34 -8.58 10.72 3.42
C THR A 34 -8.29 10.48 4.90
N GLY A 35 -7.24 11.13 5.43
CA GLY A 35 -6.84 11.00 6.85
C GLY A 35 -6.15 9.69 7.25
N TYR A 36 -6.29 8.64 6.43
CA TYR A 36 -5.53 7.40 6.53
C TYR A 36 -4.17 7.52 5.86
N SER A 37 -3.19 6.82 6.42
CA SER A 37 -1.80 6.88 5.97
C SER A 37 -1.22 5.51 5.61
N CYS A 38 -1.86 4.41 5.95
CA CYS A 38 -1.33 3.06 5.75
C CYS A 38 -2.25 2.23 4.87
N PHE A 39 -1.70 1.53 3.88
CA PHE A 39 -2.45 0.73 2.92
C PHE A 39 -1.74 -0.58 2.63
N ILE A 40 -2.51 -1.62 2.36
CA ILE A 40 -2.00 -2.84 1.72
C ILE A 40 -2.53 -2.88 0.29
N VAL A 41 -1.66 -3.13 -0.67
CA VAL A 41 -1.98 -2.99 -2.09
C VAL A 41 -1.55 -4.23 -2.85
N ASN A 42 -2.47 -4.80 -3.63
CA ASN A 42 -2.12 -5.82 -4.60
C ASN A 42 -1.48 -5.18 -5.84
N LEU A 43 -0.40 -5.76 -6.37
CA LEU A 43 0.16 -5.30 -7.64
C LEU A 43 -0.72 -5.65 -8.84
N ASP A 44 -1.58 -6.65 -8.72
CA ASP A 44 -2.56 -6.99 -9.74
C ASP A 44 -3.76 -6.02 -9.73
N SER A 45 -4.49 -5.97 -10.84
CA SER A 45 -5.78 -5.31 -10.94
C SER A 45 -6.87 -6.15 -10.25
N ARG A 46 -8.00 -5.53 -9.90
CA ARG A 46 -9.17 -6.19 -9.27
C ARG A 46 -9.65 -7.43 -10.05
N ALA A 47 -9.53 -7.40 -11.38
CA ALA A 47 -9.95 -8.50 -12.25
C ALA A 47 -9.11 -9.79 -12.09
N LYS A 48 -8.04 -9.78 -11.29
CA LYS A 48 -7.16 -10.93 -11.07
C LYS A 48 -7.27 -11.45 -9.62
N PRO A 49 -6.87 -12.70 -9.37
CA PRO A 49 -6.96 -13.32 -8.04
C PRO A 49 -6.09 -12.66 -6.96
N GLY A 50 -5.12 -11.82 -7.35
CA GLY A 50 -4.21 -11.12 -6.46
C GLY A 50 -3.00 -11.97 -6.06
N SER A 51 -1.86 -11.74 -6.72
CA SER A 51 -0.65 -12.58 -6.57
C SER A 51 0.42 -11.98 -5.66
N HIS A 52 0.52 -10.65 -5.57
CA HIS A 52 1.59 -9.99 -4.83
C HIS A 52 1.09 -8.76 -4.08
N TRP A 53 1.35 -8.71 -2.78
CA TRP A 53 0.90 -7.66 -1.89
C TRP A 53 2.08 -6.85 -1.37
N VAL A 54 1.91 -5.53 -1.33
CA VAL A 54 2.90 -4.56 -0.83
C VAL A 54 2.24 -3.64 0.17
N ALA A 55 3.01 -3.05 1.08
CA ALA A 55 2.49 -2.08 2.04
C ALA A 55 2.97 -0.67 1.68
N LEU A 56 2.08 0.31 1.82
CA LEU A 56 2.37 1.73 1.69
C LEU A 56 2.10 2.41 3.03
N ALA A 57 3.00 3.27 3.48
CA ALA A 57 2.77 4.16 4.61
C ALA A 57 3.20 5.59 4.26
N PHE A 58 2.35 6.58 4.50
CA PHE A 58 2.60 7.99 4.20
C PHE A 58 2.83 8.78 5.47
N ARG A 59 4.00 9.42 5.60
CA ARG A 59 4.32 10.28 6.76
C ARG A 59 5.25 11.40 6.32
N ASN A 60 4.97 12.63 6.75
CA ASN A 60 5.81 13.80 6.50
C ASN A 60 6.22 13.93 5.01
N ASN A 61 5.23 13.82 4.12
CA ASN A 61 5.43 13.90 2.66
C ASN A 61 6.37 12.83 2.07
N THR A 62 6.55 11.73 2.81
CA THR A 62 7.33 10.56 2.41
C THR A 62 6.44 9.34 2.36
N CYS A 63 6.48 8.61 1.25
CA CYS A 63 5.92 7.28 1.14
C CYS A 63 6.99 6.25 1.50
N PHE A 64 6.70 5.41 2.50
CA PHE A 64 7.42 4.21 2.84
C PHE A 64 6.74 3.05 2.12
N TYR A 65 7.42 2.51 1.12
CA TYR A 65 7.00 1.34 0.37
C TYR A 65 7.69 0.10 0.94
N PHE A 66 6.93 -0.93 1.27
CA PHE A 66 7.46 -2.20 1.72
C PHE A 66 7.06 -3.33 0.78
N CYS A 67 8.05 -4.05 0.27
CA CYS A 67 7.87 -5.30 -0.46
C CYS A 67 8.75 -6.36 0.18
N SER A 68 8.17 -7.52 0.51
CA SER A 68 8.89 -8.64 1.13
C SER A 68 10.01 -9.20 0.24
N PHE A 69 9.94 -8.99 -1.08
CA PHE A 69 10.99 -9.34 -2.04
C PHE A 69 11.96 -8.18 -2.33
N ALA A 70 11.91 -7.10 -1.53
CA ALA A 70 12.72 -5.89 -1.67
C ALA A 70 12.72 -5.28 -3.08
N SER A 71 11.63 -5.48 -3.82
CA SER A 71 11.47 -4.91 -5.16
C SER A 71 11.05 -3.44 -5.07
N VAL A 72 11.55 -2.59 -5.96
CA VAL A 72 11.12 -1.20 -6.09
C VAL A 72 9.74 -1.14 -6.77
N PRO A 73 8.84 -0.19 -6.43
CA PRO A 73 7.59 -0.01 -7.17
C PRO A 73 7.87 0.27 -8.65
N LYS A 74 7.34 -0.60 -9.51
CA LYS A 74 7.43 -0.47 -10.97
C LYS A 74 6.52 0.66 -11.47
N LYS A 75 6.75 1.14 -12.71
CA LYS A 75 5.87 2.11 -13.38
C LYS A 75 4.41 1.59 -13.37
N GLY A 76 3.44 2.46 -13.12
CA GLY A 76 2.03 2.10 -13.11
C GLY A 76 1.21 2.87 -12.07
N LYS A 77 -0.01 2.39 -11.82
CA LYS A 77 -1.00 3.06 -10.95
C LYS A 77 -0.49 3.28 -9.52
N ILE A 78 0.22 2.31 -8.95
CA ILE A 78 0.79 2.41 -7.60
C ILE A 78 1.87 3.50 -7.54
N LEU A 79 2.82 3.54 -8.49
CA LEU A 79 3.84 4.58 -8.52
C LEU A 79 3.24 5.97 -8.77
N ASN A 80 2.19 6.07 -9.58
CA ASN A 80 1.48 7.33 -9.80
C ASN A 80 0.79 7.80 -8.51
N PHE A 81 0.12 6.89 -7.80
CA PHE A 81 -0.50 7.18 -6.51
C PHE A 81 0.52 7.64 -5.47
N ILE A 82 1.69 7.00 -5.40
CA ILE A 82 2.80 7.42 -4.53
C ILE A 82 3.23 8.86 -4.84
N LYS A 83 3.48 9.17 -6.13
CA LYS A 83 3.91 10.51 -6.58
C LYS A 83 2.87 11.60 -6.33
N GLN A 84 1.59 11.27 -6.41
CA GLN A 84 0.51 12.20 -6.14
C GLN A 84 0.39 12.56 -4.65
N ASN A 85 0.82 11.66 -3.76
CA ASN A 85 0.58 11.78 -2.32
C ASN A 85 1.87 11.90 -1.48
N SER A 86 3.03 12.00 -2.12
CA SER A 86 4.33 12.18 -1.45
C SER A 86 5.38 12.81 -2.37
N GLN A 87 6.30 13.59 -1.79
CA GLN A 87 7.48 14.11 -2.48
C GLN A 87 8.68 13.16 -2.44
N LYS A 88 8.74 12.29 -1.43
CA LYS A 88 9.84 11.34 -1.23
C LYS A 88 9.32 9.91 -1.22
N LEU A 89 10.10 9.01 -1.80
CA LEU A 89 9.85 7.57 -1.78
C LEU A 89 11.02 6.86 -1.11
N MET A 90 10.73 6.10 -0.06
CA MET A 90 11.66 5.20 0.61
C MET A 90 11.16 3.77 0.43
N TRP A 91 12.07 2.82 0.22
CA TRP A 91 11.72 1.40 0.16
C TRP A 91 12.74 0.56 0.92
N ASN A 92 12.32 -0.61 1.40
CA ASN A 92 13.24 -1.57 2.00
C ASN A 92 14.14 -2.15 0.91
N LYS A 93 15.47 -2.01 1.08
CA LYS A 93 16.48 -2.65 0.24
C LYS A 93 16.72 -4.09 0.75
N CYS A 94 17.20 -4.99 -0.12
CA CYS A 94 17.73 -6.27 0.34
C CYS A 94 18.83 -6.03 1.39
N ARG A 95 18.84 -6.86 2.43
CA ARG A 95 20.02 -7.04 3.28
C ARG A 95 21.08 -7.81 2.51
#